data_AF-X1DJE7-F1
#
_entry.id   AF-X1DJE7-F1
#
_cell.length_a   1.000
_cell.length_b   1.000
_cell.length_c   1.000
_cell.angle_alpha   90.00
_cell.angle_beta   90.00
_cell.angle_gamma   90.00
#
_symmetry.space_group_name_H-M   'P 1'
#
loop_
_entity.id
_entity.type
_entity.pdbx_description
1 polymer ?
#
loop_
_entity_poly.entity_id
_entity_poly.type
_entity_poly.pdbx_seq_one_letter_code
_entity_poly.pdbx_strand_id
1 'polypeptide(L)'
;MDVWITKCRRRAKCKYCEQTICNGQFMVVTQTWVGKSKSVDPNSRRFRIRRYYHARDPYCWIDQGIQAVERKPKIETRGRKSLAMSHEEQAARNKILRRRAAVVHRITLEVEKPPADQRIDRIITLGGQLESLKEEIANYGGVPKSWE
;
A
#
# COMPACT_ATOMS: atom_id res chain seq x y z
N MET A 1 7.85 7.40 -15.79
CA MET A 1 9.23 6.98 -16.12
C MET A 1 9.12 6.37 -17.48
N ASP A 2 9.81 6.95 -18.45
CA ASP A 2 9.61 6.59 -19.85
C ASP A 2 10.80 5.75 -20.30
N VAL A 3 10.55 4.60 -20.93
CA VAL A 3 11.58 3.66 -21.38
C VAL A 3 11.30 3.30 -22.83
N TRP A 4 12.30 3.42 -23.71
CA TRP A 4 12.18 3.05 -25.12
C TRP A 4 13.52 2.62 -25.71
N ILE A 5 13.48 1.90 -26.83
CA ILE A 5 14.67 1.48 -27.59
C ILE A 5 14.84 2.40 -28.79
N THR A 6 16.07 2.81 -29.08
CA THR A 6 16.40 3.61 -30.26
C THR A 6 17.78 3.29 -30.79
N LYS A 7 18.06 3.62 -32.06
CA LYS A 7 19.41 3.56 -32.62
C LYS A 7 20.23 4.73 -32.09
N CYS A 8 21.42 4.43 -31.60
CA CYS A 8 22.40 5.38 -31.12
C CYS A 8 22.89 6.24 -32.30
N ARG A 9 22.60 7.54 -32.30
CA ARG A 9 23.03 8.47 -33.37
C ARG A 9 24.38 9.13 -33.10
N ARG A 10 24.81 9.14 -31.84
CA ARG A 10 26.07 9.70 -31.33
C ARG A 10 26.54 8.82 -30.19
N ARG A 11 27.86 8.64 -30.04
CA ARG A 11 28.44 7.81 -28.96
C ARG A 11 27.79 8.16 -27.61
N ALA A 12 27.31 7.15 -26.89
CA ALA A 12 26.67 7.30 -25.58
C ALA A 12 27.35 6.39 -24.56
N LYS A 13 27.36 6.77 -23.29
CA LYS A 13 27.93 5.93 -22.21
C LYS A 13 26.80 5.11 -21.57
N CYS A 14 26.96 3.78 -21.53
CA CYS A 14 26.04 2.91 -20.79
C CYS A 14 26.11 3.25 -19.30
N LYS A 15 24.96 3.45 -18.65
CA LYS A 15 24.91 3.85 -17.25
C LYS A 15 25.23 2.70 -16.27
N TYR A 16 25.12 1.46 -16.73
CA TYR A 16 25.36 0.28 -15.91
C TYR A 16 26.83 -0.17 -15.95
N CYS A 17 27.35 -0.52 -17.12
CA CYS A 17 28.72 -1.02 -17.29
C CYS A 17 29.74 0.04 -17.70
N GLU A 18 29.32 1.30 -17.86
CA GLU A 18 30.18 2.43 -18.23
C GLU A 18 30.88 2.36 -19.60
N GLN A 19 30.67 1.30 -20.37
CA GLN A 19 31.18 1.16 -21.72
C GLN A 19 30.45 2.06 -22.72
N THR A 20 31.09 2.30 -23.86
CA THR A 20 30.54 3.17 -24.91
C THR A 20 29.63 2.38 -25.85
N ILE A 21 28.43 2.91 -26.05
CA ILE A 21 27.49 2.52 -27.10
C ILE A 21 27.87 3.28 -28.38
N CYS A 22 28.25 2.54 -29.40
CA CYS A 22 28.70 3.08 -30.69
C CYS A 22 27.53 3.55 -31.57
N ASN A 23 27.83 4.44 -32.51
CA ASN A 23 26.86 4.90 -33.51
C ASN A 23 26.29 3.71 -34.30
N GLY A 24 24.99 3.71 -34.55
CA GLY A 24 24.27 2.64 -35.25
C GLY A 24 23.81 1.48 -34.36
N GLN A 25 24.37 1.31 -33.16
CA GLN A 25 23.93 0.28 -32.22
C GLN A 25 22.59 0.63 -31.58
N PHE A 26 21.80 -0.37 -31.18
CA PHE A 26 20.57 -0.15 -30.44
C PHE A 26 20.86 0.08 -28.95
N MET A 27 20.17 1.05 -28.34
CA MET A 27 20.26 1.36 -26.91
C MET A 27 18.87 1.49 -26.29
N VAL A 28 18.78 1.15 -25.00
CA VAL A 28 17.63 1.48 -24.16
C VAL A 28 17.85 2.86 -23.58
N VAL A 29 16.87 3.74 -23.71
CA VAL A 29 16.85 5.08 -23.11
C VAL A 29 15.83 5.07 -21.99
N THR A 30 16.22 5.54 -20.81
CA THR A 30 15.30 5.75 -19.70
C THR A 30 15.26 7.23 -19.34
N GLN A 31 14.06 7.76 -19.19
CA GLN A 31 13.81 9.14 -18.81
C GLN A 31 13.05 9.18 -17.48
N THR A 32 13.69 9.80 -16.50
CA THR A 32 13.11 10.06 -15.19
C THR A 32 13.05 11.54 -14.93
N TRP A 33 11.89 12.00 -14.45
CA TRP A 33 11.74 13.33 -13.91
C TRP A 33 12.16 13.30 -12.45
N VAL A 34 13.19 14.08 -12.10
CA VAL A 34 13.59 14.22 -10.70
C VAL A 34 12.92 15.48 -10.16
N GLY A 35 12.01 15.27 -9.21
CA GLY A 35 11.35 16.32 -8.44
C GLY A 35 12.17 16.71 -7.20
N LYS A 36 11.83 17.86 -6.62
CA LYS A 36 12.46 18.45 -5.43
C LYS A 36 12.60 17.46 -4.27
N SER A 37 13.78 17.47 -3.64
CA SER A 37 13.90 17.18 -2.20
C SER A 37 12.84 17.99 -1.45
N LYS A 38 12.22 17.41 -0.41
CA LYS A 38 11.20 18.10 0.42
C LYS A 38 11.70 19.42 1.07
N SER A 39 12.99 19.74 0.99
CA SER A 39 13.63 20.85 1.70
C SER A 39 14.02 22.09 0.88
N VAL A 40 13.71 22.20 -0.42
CA VAL A 40 14.22 23.34 -1.22
C VAL A 40 13.16 23.99 -2.12
N ASP A 41 12.84 25.24 -1.77
CA ASP A 41 12.22 26.36 -2.52
C ASP A 41 11.08 26.02 -3.51
N PRO A 42 9.83 26.53 -3.33
CA PRO A 42 8.70 26.33 -4.24
C PRO A 42 8.92 26.72 -5.72
N ASN A 43 9.99 27.45 -6.08
CA ASN A 43 10.34 27.79 -7.47
C ASN A 43 11.39 26.93 -8.18
N SER A 44 12.01 25.93 -7.52
CA SER A 44 13.04 25.12 -8.20
C SER A 44 12.50 24.24 -9.35
N ARG A 45 13.25 24.18 -10.46
CA ARG A 45 12.84 23.57 -11.74
C ARG A 45 12.96 22.03 -11.67
N ARG A 46 11.93 21.31 -12.13
CA ARG A 46 12.02 19.86 -12.38
C ARG A 46 12.94 19.63 -13.57
N PHE A 47 13.98 18.82 -13.41
CA PHE A 47 14.88 18.47 -14.51
C PHE A 47 14.68 17.01 -14.95
N ARG A 48 14.84 16.79 -16.26
CA ARG A 48 14.76 15.47 -16.89
C ARG A 48 16.14 14.84 -16.86
N ILE A 49 16.27 13.65 -16.27
CA ILE A 49 17.49 12.85 -16.38
C ILE A 49 17.22 11.76 -17.42
N ARG A 50 18.12 11.67 -18.42
CA ARG A 50 18.17 10.57 -19.37
C ARG A 50 19.35 9.66 -19.06
N ARG A 51 19.14 8.35 -19.13
CA ARG A 51 20.17 7.32 -18.99
C ARG A 51 20.10 6.38 -20.19
N TYR A 52 21.26 5.85 -20.57
CA TYR A 52 21.43 4.99 -21.73
C TYR A 52 21.96 3.63 -21.29
N TYR A 53 21.53 2.56 -21.94
CA TYR A 53 21.96 1.20 -21.64
C TYR A 53 22.09 0.40 -22.95
N HIS A 54 22.94 -0.62 -22.96
CA HIS A 54 22.99 -1.58 -24.07
C HIS A 54 21.65 -2.29 -24.22
N ALA A 55 21.13 -2.35 -25.45
CA ALA A 55 19.93 -3.10 -25.81
C ALA A 55 20.24 -4.52 -26.33
N ARG A 56 21.52 -4.91 -26.35
CA ARG A 56 22.01 -6.21 -26.77
C ARG A 56 23.07 -6.68 -25.78
N ASP A 57 23.34 -7.99 -25.80
CA ASP A 57 24.28 -8.65 -24.90
C ASP A 57 25.59 -7.83 -24.68
N PRO A 58 25.89 -7.43 -23.43
CA PRO A 58 25.11 -7.66 -22.21
C PRO A 58 23.88 -6.74 -22.13
N TYR A 59 22.69 -7.31 -21.83
CA TYR A 59 21.41 -6.60 -21.68
C TYR A 59 21.38 -5.75 -20.40
N CYS A 60 22.24 -4.73 -20.35
CA CYS A 60 22.59 -3.95 -19.16
C CYS A 60 21.41 -3.34 -18.40
N TRP A 61 20.32 -3.01 -19.09
CA TRP A 61 19.10 -2.50 -18.45
C TRP A 61 18.37 -3.59 -17.66
N ILE A 62 18.32 -4.82 -18.21
CA ILE A 62 17.70 -5.98 -17.59
C ILE A 62 18.55 -6.43 -16.40
N ASP A 63 19.86 -6.55 -16.58
CA ASP A 63 20.79 -6.96 -15.52
C ASP A 63 20.72 -6.03 -14.30
N GLN A 64 20.69 -4.71 -14.55
CA GLN A 64 20.48 -3.71 -13.48
C GLN A 64 19.14 -3.93 -12.77
N GLY A 65 18.08 -4.25 -13.51
CA GLY A 65 16.76 -4.53 -12.97
C GLY A 65 16.73 -5.75 -12.06
N ILE A 66 17.32 -6.86 -12.50
CA ILE A 66 17.42 -8.11 -11.74
C ILE A 66 18.16 -7.84 -10.40
N GLN A 67 19.34 -7.23 -10.47
CA GLN A 67 20.12 -6.91 -9.26
C GLN A 67 19.36 -5.97 -8.31
N ALA A 68 18.58 -5.02 -8.84
CA ALA A 68 17.80 -4.10 -8.00
C ALA A 68 16.66 -4.82 -7.27
N VAL A 69 16.05 -5.82 -7.89
CA VAL A 69 15.01 -6.67 -7.28
C VAL A 69 15.62 -7.58 -6.22
N GLU A 70 16.74 -8.24 -6.52
CA GLU A 70 17.43 -9.13 -5.59
C GLU A 70 17.92 -8.40 -4.32
N ARG A 71 18.43 -7.17 -4.47
CA ARG A 71 18.86 -6.35 -3.32
C ARG A 71 17.72 -5.92 -2.40
N LYS A 72 16.47 -5.95 -2.86
CA LYS A 72 15.29 -5.52 -2.10
C LYS A 72 14.21 -6.59 -2.20
N PRO A 73 14.33 -7.70 -1.47
CA PRO A 73 13.25 -8.67 -1.39
C PRO A 73 11.99 -7.95 -0.91
N LYS A 74 10.93 -8.01 -1.71
CA LYS A 74 9.64 -7.42 -1.33
C LYS A 74 9.08 -8.24 -0.18
N ILE A 75 9.21 -7.74 1.04
CA ILE A 75 8.47 -8.27 2.18
C ILE A 75 7.00 -7.99 1.90
N GLU A 76 6.16 -9.02 1.89
CA GLU A 76 4.72 -8.88 1.69
C GLU A 76 4.13 -8.08 2.86
N THR A 77 3.84 -6.80 2.62
CA THR A 77 3.17 -5.90 3.58
C THR A 77 1.65 -5.92 3.40
N ARG A 78 1.13 -6.75 2.49
CA ARG A 78 -0.31 -6.91 2.30
C ARG A 78 -0.87 -7.80 3.41
N GLY A 79 -1.79 -7.23 4.17
CA GLY A 79 -2.46 -7.92 5.27
C GLY A 79 -2.37 -7.16 6.58
N ARG A 80 -3.38 -7.34 7.43
CA ARG A 80 -3.34 -6.84 8.81
C ARG A 80 -2.27 -7.64 9.53
N LYS A 81 -1.30 -6.96 10.17
CA LYS A 81 -0.32 -7.63 11.03
C LYS A 81 -1.07 -8.53 12.02
N SER A 82 -0.71 -9.81 12.08
CA SER A 82 -1.26 -10.70 13.09
C SER A 82 -0.94 -10.10 14.45
N LEU A 83 -1.95 -9.94 15.28
CA LEU A 83 -1.72 -9.65 16.69
C LEU A 83 -1.00 -10.86 17.27
N ALA A 84 0.05 -10.62 18.07
CA ALA A 84 0.68 -11.67 18.85
C ALA A 84 -0.31 -12.03 19.98
N MET A 85 -1.21 -12.97 19.70
CA MET A 85 -2.22 -13.46 20.64
C MET A 85 -2.31 -14.97 20.52
N SER A 86 -2.65 -15.63 21.62
CA SER A 86 -2.93 -17.07 21.61
C SER A 86 -4.17 -17.38 20.77
N HIS A 87 -4.28 -18.63 20.31
CA HIS A 87 -5.43 -19.08 19.53
C HIS A 87 -6.75 -18.96 20.32
N GLU A 88 -6.70 -19.17 21.63
CA GLU A 88 -7.87 -19.04 22.52
C GLU A 88 -8.35 -17.59 22.65
N GLU A 89 -7.43 -16.65 22.87
CA GLU A 89 -7.74 -15.22 22.91
C GLU A 89 -8.29 -14.74 21.56
N GLN A 90 -7.75 -15.26 20.45
CA GLN A 90 -8.21 -14.91 19.11
C GLN A 90 -9.64 -15.41 18.88
N ALA A 91 -9.95 -16.64 19.30
CA ALA A 91 -11.29 -17.20 19.23
C ALA A 91 -12.29 -16.38 20.06
N ALA A 92 -11.92 -16.01 21.30
CA ALA A 92 -12.74 -15.17 22.16
C ALA A 92 -12.99 -13.78 21.54
N ARG A 93 -11.92 -13.14 21.04
CA ARG A 93 -12.02 -11.85 20.33
C ARG A 93 -12.96 -11.94 19.13
N ASN A 94 -12.82 -12.98 18.31
CA ASN A 94 -13.68 -13.17 17.14
C ASN A 94 -15.15 -13.38 17.52
N LYS A 95 -15.44 -14.05 18.64
CA LYS A 95 -16.80 -14.20 19.17
C LYS A 95 -17.41 -12.85 19.55
N ILE A 96 -16.64 -11.96 20.18
CA ILE A 96 -17.07 -10.59 20.52
C ILE A 96 -17.32 -9.77 19.24
N LEU A 97 -16.40 -9.82 18.27
CA LEU A 97 -16.55 -9.13 16.97
C LEU A 97 -17.85 -9.54 16.25
N ARG A 98 -18.15 -10.84 16.20
CA ARG A 98 -19.38 -11.38 15.59
C ARG A 98 -20.63 -10.91 16.33
N ARG A 99 -20.62 -10.94 17.66
CA ARG A 99 -21.74 -10.42 18.48
C ARG A 99 -21.99 -8.94 18.19
N ARG A 100 -20.94 -8.12 18.15
CA ARG A 100 -21.09 -6.69 17.85
C ARG A 100 -21.66 -6.45 16.45
N ALA A 101 -21.17 -7.17 15.44
CA ALA A 101 -21.71 -7.07 14.09
C ALA A 101 -23.22 -7.37 14.06
N ALA A 102 -23.67 -8.39 14.80
CA ALA A 102 -25.09 -8.73 14.91
C ALA A 102 -25.92 -7.66 15.67
N VAL A 103 -25.34 -6.96 16.65
CA VAL A 103 -26.01 -5.85 17.34
C VAL A 103 -26.12 -4.64 16.41
N VAL A 104 -25.03 -4.26 15.73
CA VAL A 104 -25.03 -3.16 14.75
C VAL A 104 -26.06 -3.40 13.65
N HIS A 105 -26.10 -4.61 13.09
CA HIS A 105 -27.08 -4.95 12.06
C HIS A 105 -28.52 -4.81 12.57
N ARG A 106 -28.80 -5.23 13.82
CA ARG A 106 -30.12 -5.05 14.43
C ARG A 106 -30.48 -3.58 14.65
N ILE A 107 -29.52 -2.73 14.99
CA ILE A 107 -29.74 -1.28 15.09
C ILE A 107 -30.08 -0.72 13.71
N THR A 108 -29.31 -1.06 12.68
CA THR A 108 -29.58 -0.64 11.30
C THR A 108 -31.00 -1.00 10.87
N LEU A 109 -31.42 -2.25 11.10
CA LEU A 109 -32.78 -2.71 10.79
C LEU A 109 -33.88 -1.98 11.58
N GLU A 110 -33.60 -1.50 12.79
CA GLU A 110 -34.58 -0.71 13.55
C GLU A 110 -34.64 0.75 13.08
N VAL A 111 -33.52 1.33 12.66
CA VAL A 111 -33.43 2.71 12.15
C VAL A 111 -34.03 2.83 10.74
N GLU A 112 -33.91 1.79 9.91
CA GLU A 112 -34.47 1.76 8.55
C GLU A 112 -36.01 1.67 8.51
N LYS A 113 -36.67 1.42 9.65
CA LYS A 113 -38.13 1.38 9.73
C LYS A 113 -38.75 2.78 9.60
N PRO A 114 -40.00 2.89 9.12
CA PRO A 114 -40.76 4.13 9.17
C PRO A 114 -40.80 4.69 10.59
N PRO A 115 -40.76 6.02 10.79
CA PRO A 115 -40.72 6.63 12.13
C PRO A 115 -41.82 6.16 13.09
N ALA A 116 -43.01 5.83 12.57
CA ALA A 116 -44.13 5.31 13.35
C ALA A 116 -43.88 3.90 13.93
N ASP A 117 -42.99 3.12 13.32
CA ASP A 117 -42.67 1.74 13.70
C ASP A 117 -41.31 1.61 14.40
N GLN A 118 -40.58 2.73 14.55
CA GLN A 118 -39.29 2.76 15.22
C GLN A 118 -39.45 2.54 16.72
N ARG A 119 -38.80 1.50 17.24
CA ARG A 119 -38.78 1.22 18.68
C ARG A 119 -37.53 1.83 19.30
N ILE A 120 -37.60 3.09 19.68
CA ILE A 120 -36.48 3.84 20.26
C ILE A 120 -35.89 3.14 21.49
N ASP A 121 -36.72 2.58 22.37
CA ASP A 121 -36.26 1.82 23.55
C ASP A 121 -35.40 0.61 23.18
N ARG A 122 -35.72 -0.04 22.06
CA ARG A 122 -34.94 -1.17 21.54
C ARG A 122 -33.59 -0.70 21.04
N ILE A 123 -33.53 0.45 20.36
CA ILE A 123 -32.28 1.06 19.89
C ILE A 123 -31.39 1.42 21.08
N ILE A 124 -31.95 2.02 22.14
CA ILE A 124 -31.22 2.36 23.37
C ILE A 124 -30.66 1.08 24.02
N THR A 125 -31.47 0.03 24.13
CA THR A 125 -31.04 -1.25 24.69
C THR A 125 -29.90 -1.88 23.89
N LEU A 126 -29.99 -1.86 22.56
CA LEU A 126 -28.93 -2.33 21.67
C LEU A 126 -27.67 -1.47 21.75
N GLY A 127 -27.81 -0.16 21.96
CA GLY A 127 -26.71 0.76 22.24
C GLY A 127 -25.94 0.38 23.51
N GLY A 128 -26.65 0.07 24.60
CA GLY A 128 -26.04 -0.44 25.84
C GLY A 128 -25.28 -1.76 25.64
N GLN A 129 -25.76 -2.64 24.76
CA GLN A 129 -25.04 -3.87 24.39
C GLN A 129 -23.73 -3.57 23.64
N LEU A 130 -23.65 -2.49 22.85
CA LEU A 130 -22.42 -2.12 22.16
C LEU A 130 -21.33 -1.66 23.13
N GLU A 131 -21.69 -0.88 24.16
CA GLU A 131 -20.73 -0.44 25.19
C GLU A 131 -20.23 -1.62 26.02
N SER A 132 -21.10 -2.54 26.43
CA SER A 132 -20.68 -3.77 27.11
C SER A 132 -19.70 -4.59 26.25
N LEU A 133 -19.94 -4.71 24.95
CA LEU A 133 -19.01 -5.41 24.04
C LEU A 133 -17.69 -4.65 23.83
N LYS A 134 -17.66 -3.32 24.02
CA LYS A 134 -16.45 -2.49 23.98
C LYS A 134 -15.57 -2.76 25.21
N GLU A 135 -16.18 -2.89 26.38
CA GLU A 135 -15.48 -3.29 27.61
C GLU A 135 -14.96 -4.73 27.50
N GLU A 136 -15.78 -5.66 27.00
CA GLU A 136 -15.37 -7.07 26.83
C GLU A 136 -14.16 -7.22 25.89
N ILE A 137 -14.14 -6.52 24.73
CA ILE A 137 -13.04 -6.66 23.77
C ILE A 137 -11.73 -6.03 24.25
N ALA A 138 -11.79 -5.04 25.16
CA ALA A 138 -10.62 -4.36 25.68
C ALA A 138 -9.64 -5.36 26.32
N ASN A 139 -10.17 -6.38 26.99
CA ASN A 139 -9.42 -7.48 27.61
C ASN A 139 -8.69 -8.39 26.59
N TYR A 140 -9.06 -8.36 25.31
CA TYR A 140 -8.52 -9.24 24.26
C TYR A 140 -7.64 -8.48 23.27
N GLY A 141 -6.79 -7.58 23.77
CA GLY A 141 -5.85 -6.80 22.95
C GLY A 141 -6.44 -5.50 22.40
N GLY A 142 -7.24 -4.81 23.23
CA GLY A 142 -7.69 -3.45 23.01
C GLY A 142 -8.87 -3.27 22.06
N VAL A 143 -9.55 -2.14 22.23
CA VAL A 143 -10.70 -1.73 21.41
C VAL A 143 -10.24 -1.37 20.00
N PRO A 144 -10.89 -1.88 18.94
CA PRO A 144 -10.62 -1.41 17.58
C PRO A 144 -10.91 0.08 17.44
N LYS A 145 -9.99 0.84 16.83
CA LYS A 145 -10.17 2.30 16.57
C LYS A 145 -11.49 2.67 15.88
N SER A 146 -12.06 1.77 15.09
CA SER A 146 -13.37 1.96 14.46
C SER A 146 -14.56 1.94 15.43
N TRP A 147 -14.31 1.67 16.72
CA TRP A 147 -15.32 1.62 17.79
C TRP A 147 -15.10 2.71 18.86
N GLU A 148 -14.01 3.47 18.74
CA GLU A 148 -13.81 4.73 19.49
C GLU A 148 -14.69 5.81 18.88
#